data_AF-A0A817N3M7-F1
#
_entry.id   AF-A0A817N3M7-F1
#
_cell.length_a   1.000
_cell.length_b   1.000
_cell.length_c   1.000
_cell.angle_alpha   90.00
_cell.angle_beta   90.00
_cell.angle_gamma   90.00
#
_symmetry.space_group_name_H-M   'P 1'
#
loop_
_entity.id
_entity.type
_entity.pdbx_description
1 polymer ?
#
loop_
_entity_poly.entity_id
_entity_poly.type
_entity_poly.pdbx_seq_one_letter_code
_entity_poly.pdbx_strand_id
1 'polypeptide(L)'
;MSDKEVLTLEYYDKTLEIELASLPDNHPTVAVTYHNRGTAFEGLGKLEEAVESAEKAVERLLKTLPKEHPQVRMNQAYVDRLKQKLWVKQLFTS
;
A
#
# COMPACT_ATOMS: atom_id res chain seq x y z
N MET A 1 -10.03 15.76 -6.03
CA MET A 1 -10.29 14.79 -4.94
C MET A 1 -11.55 15.25 -4.25
N SER A 2 -12.51 14.36 -4.02
CA SER A 2 -13.71 14.66 -3.25
C SER A 2 -13.40 14.65 -1.74
N ASP A 3 -14.21 15.33 -0.93
CA ASP A 3 -14.03 15.40 0.53
C ASP A 3 -13.95 14.00 1.17
N LYS A 4 -14.72 13.05 0.63
CA LYS A 4 -14.72 11.65 1.08
C LYS A 4 -13.38 10.94 0.83
N GLU A 5 -12.70 11.25 -0.27
CA GLU A 5 -11.42 10.65 -0.64
C GLU A 5 -10.28 11.19 0.22
N VAL A 6 -10.28 12.51 0.48
CA VAL A 6 -9.35 13.15 1.42
C VAL A 6 -9.52 12.54 2.81
N LEU A 7 -10.77 12.46 3.29
CA LEU A 7 -11.09 11.87 4.57
C LEU A 7 -10.63 10.40 4.66
N THR A 8 -10.81 9.62 3.60
CA THR A 8 -10.40 8.20 3.56
C THR A 8 -8.89 8.04 3.72
N LEU A 9 -8.09 8.85 3.03
CA LEU A 9 -6.63 8.80 3.15
C LEU A 9 -6.16 9.27 4.53
N GLU A 10 -6.76 10.34 5.07
CA GLU A 10 -6.48 10.80 6.43
C GLU A 10 -6.79 9.73 7.49
N TYR A 11 -7.86 8.95 7.31
CA TYR A 11 -8.17 7.83 8.21
C TYR A 11 -7.06 6.77 8.21
N TYR A 12 -6.52 6.41 7.04
CA TYR A 12 -5.42 5.46 6.97
C TYR A 12 -4.12 6.02 7.54
N ASP A 13 -3.82 7.30 7.32
CA ASP A 13 -2.63 7.95 7.88
C ASP A 13 -2.69 7.98 9.42
N LYS A 14 -3.84 8.37 10.01
CA LYS A 14 -4.05 8.33 11.46
C LYS A 14 -3.99 6.91 12.03
N THR A 15 -4.53 5.94 11.29
CA THR A 15 -4.46 4.52 11.71
C THR A 15 -3.01 4.06 11.75
N LEU A 16 -2.23 4.35 10.71
CA LEU A 16 -0.80 4.03 10.68
C LEU A 16 -0.04 4.70 11.81
N GLU A 17 -0.32 5.96 12.13
CA GLU A 17 0.32 6.66 13.24
C GLU A 17 0.08 5.93 14.58
N ILE A 18 -1.17 5.55 14.86
CA ILE A 18 -1.53 4.83 16.08
C ILE A 18 -0.90 3.43 16.10
N GLU A 19 -0.98 2.70 14.99
CA GLU A 19 -0.44 1.34 14.89
C GLU A 19 1.08 1.33 15.06
N LEU A 20 1.80 2.26 14.42
CA LEU A 20 3.26 2.38 14.55
C LEU A 20 3.70 2.83 15.95
N ALA A 21 2.87 3.57 16.67
CA ALA A 21 3.14 3.96 18.05
C ALA A 21 2.82 2.85 19.07
N SER A 22 1.85 1.99 18.77
CA SER A 22 1.25 1.07 19.76
C SER A 22 1.62 -0.39 19.54
N LEU A 23 2.00 -0.77 18.33
CA LEU A 23 2.27 -2.15 17.95
C LEU A 23 3.75 -2.36 17.64
N PRO A 24 4.28 -3.56 17.88
CA PRO A 24 5.58 -3.94 17.35
C PRO A 24 5.63 -3.71 15.83
N ASP A 25 6.79 -3.27 15.33
CA ASP A 25 7.01 -2.82 13.95
C ASP A 25 6.66 -3.87 12.87
N ASN A 26 6.49 -5.12 13.31
CA ASN A 26 6.21 -6.32 12.53
C ASN A 26 4.76 -6.84 12.67
N HIS A 27 3.87 -6.09 13.31
CA HIS A 27 2.49 -6.51 13.47
C HIS A 27 1.79 -6.56 12.10
N PRO A 28 1.12 -7.68 11.73
CA PRO A 28 0.51 -7.84 10.41
C PRO A 28 -0.52 -6.76 10.04
N THR A 29 -1.14 -6.11 11.03
CA THR A 29 -2.15 -5.07 10.78
C THR A 29 -1.55 -3.83 10.13
N VAL A 30 -0.30 -3.46 10.46
CA VAL A 30 0.41 -2.34 9.83
C VAL A 30 0.52 -2.56 8.32
N ALA A 31 0.85 -3.78 7.89
CA ALA A 31 0.93 -4.13 6.48
C ALA A 31 -0.44 -4.10 5.78
N VAL A 32 -1.50 -4.52 6.47
CA VAL A 32 -2.88 -4.45 5.97
C VAL A 32 -3.31 -2.99 5.77
N THR A 33 -2.99 -2.11 6.72
CA THR A 33 -3.31 -0.68 6.61
C THR A 33 -2.61 -0.02 5.42
N TYR A 34 -1.33 -0.32 5.21
CA TYR A 34 -0.59 0.12 4.01
C TYR A 34 -1.21 -0.41 2.71
N HIS A 35 -1.62 -1.69 2.67
CA HIS A 35 -2.29 -2.28 1.51
C HIS A 35 -3.60 -1.56 1.15
N ASN A 36 -4.42 -1.29 2.17
CA ASN A 36 -5.71 -0.62 2.00
C ASN A 36 -5.53 0.84 1.56
N ARG A 37 -4.53 1.53 2.11
CA ARG A 37 -4.12 2.87 1.67
C ARG A 37 -3.68 2.87 0.21
N GLY A 38 -2.89 1.88 -0.22
CA GLY A 38 -2.52 1.71 -1.63
C GLY A 38 -3.73 1.50 -2.53
N THR A 39 -4.69 0.68 -2.09
CA THR A 39 -5.95 0.44 -2.82
C THR A 39 -6.78 1.73 -2.96
N ALA A 40 -6.81 2.55 -1.91
CA ALA A 40 -7.46 3.87 -1.98
C ALA A 40 -6.79 4.78 -3.01
N PHE A 41 -5.45 4.88 -3.01
CA PHE A 41 -4.72 5.65 -4.03
C PHE A 41 -4.93 5.13 -5.45
N GLU A 42 -4.96 3.82 -5.64
CA GLU A 42 -5.25 3.22 -6.94
C GLU A 42 -6.64 3.63 -7.46
N GLY A 43 -7.65 3.62 -6.59
CA GLY A 43 -8.99 4.11 -6.90
C GLY A 43 -9.04 5.59 -7.30
N LEU A 44 -8.07 6.38 -6.83
CA LEU A 44 -7.90 7.80 -7.18
C LEU A 44 -7.06 8.04 -8.44
N GLY A 45 -6.57 6.98 -9.10
CA GLY A 45 -5.65 7.09 -10.24
C GLY A 45 -4.24 7.57 -9.88
N LYS A 46 -3.94 7.65 -8.58
CA LYS A 46 -2.66 8.03 -7.97
C LYS A 46 -1.76 6.80 -7.87
N LEU A 47 -1.33 6.30 -9.03
CA LEU A 47 -0.64 5.01 -9.12
C LEU A 47 0.73 5.03 -8.43
N GLU A 48 1.42 6.17 -8.45
CA GLU A 48 2.70 6.36 -7.80
C GLU A 48 2.58 6.21 -6.27
N GLU A 49 1.64 6.93 -5.64
CA GLU A 49 1.37 6.81 -4.20
C GLU A 49 0.80 5.42 -3.81
N ALA A 50 0.09 4.77 -4.73
CA ALA A 50 -0.38 3.40 -4.55
C ALA A 50 0.79 2.41 -4.48
N VAL A 51 1.75 2.53 -5.41
CA VAL A 51 2.97 1.70 -5.43
C VAL A 51 3.76 1.89 -4.14
N GLU A 52 4.01 3.14 -3.73
CA GLU A 52 4.75 3.43 -2.50
C GLU A 52 4.09 2.78 -1.27
N SER A 53 2.76 2.88 -1.16
CA SER A 53 2.03 2.28 -0.04
C SER A 53 2.11 0.74 -0.06
N ALA A 54 1.98 0.12 -1.24
CA ALA A 54 2.08 -1.33 -1.38
C ALA A 54 3.50 -1.86 -1.11
N GLU A 55 4.54 -1.13 -1.52
CA GLU A 55 5.94 -1.48 -1.23
C GLU A 55 6.25 -1.42 0.27
N LYS A 56 5.73 -0.42 0.99
CA LYS A 56 5.82 -0.36 2.46
C LYS A 56 5.16 -1.57 3.11
N ALA A 57 4.01 -2.04 2.61
CA ALA A 57 3.38 -3.26 3.12
C ALA A 57 4.29 -4.49 2.96
N VAL A 58 4.93 -4.65 1.80
CA VAL A 58 5.88 -5.75 1.54
C VAL A 58 7.10 -5.66 2.45
N GLU A 59 7.72 -4.49 2.58
CA GLU A 59 8.89 -4.27 3.44
C GLU A 59 8.60 -4.70 4.88
N ARG A 60 7.43 -4.31 5.43
CA ARG A 60 7.02 -4.67 6.79
C ARG A 60 6.83 -6.17 6.95
N LEU A 61 6.17 -6.83 6.00
CA LEU A 61 5.95 -8.28 6.05
C LEU A 61 7.28 -9.06 5.96
N LEU A 62 8.24 -8.59 5.16
CA LEU A 62 9.54 -9.24 5.00
C LEU A 62 10.43 -9.16 6.25
N LYS A 63 10.13 -8.27 7.21
CA LYS A 63 10.84 -8.25 8.51
C LYS A 63 10.55 -9.48 9.37
N THR A 64 9.43 -10.18 9.15
CA THR A 64 9.03 -11.35 9.97
C THR A 64 8.68 -12.59 9.19
N LEU A 65 8.32 -12.46 7.92
CA LEU A 65 7.81 -13.55 7.12
C LEU A 65 8.75 -13.81 5.94
N PRO A 66 9.01 -15.08 5.59
CA PRO A 66 9.77 -15.39 4.39
C PRO A 66 9.01 -14.93 3.13
N LYS A 67 9.74 -14.72 2.03
CA LYS A 67 9.15 -14.25 0.76
C LYS A 67 8.06 -15.17 0.21
N GLU A 68 8.11 -16.46 0.55
CA GLU A 68 7.13 -17.47 0.17
C GLU A 68 5.85 -17.42 1.03
N HIS A 69 5.80 -16.58 2.06
CA HIS A 69 4.59 -16.45 2.85
C HIS A 69 3.45 -15.88 1.99
N PRO A 70 2.22 -16.44 2.06
CA PRO A 70 1.10 -16.00 1.23
C PRO A 70 0.84 -14.49 1.27
N GLN A 71 0.95 -13.87 2.46
CA GLN A 71 0.76 -12.42 2.61
C GLN A 71 1.84 -11.60 1.88
N VAL A 72 3.10 -12.06 1.89
CA VAL A 72 4.19 -11.38 1.17
C VAL A 72 3.96 -11.50 -0.33
N ARG A 73 3.67 -12.72 -0.83
CA ARG A 73 3.38 -12.94 -2.26
C ARG A 73 2.20 -12.11 -2.75
N MET A 74 1.13 -12.02 -1.96
CA MET A 74 -0.06 -11.24 -2.32
C MET A 74 0.27 -9.75 -2.47
N ASN A 75 0.99 -9.17 -1.50
CA ASN A 75 1.38 -7.77 -1.57
C ASN A 75 2.42 -7.52 -2.68
N GLN A 76 3.33 -8.46 -2.94
CA GLN A 76 4.26 -8.35 -4.05
C GLN A 76 3.55 -8.39 -5.41
N ALA A 77 2.61 -9.33 -5.62
CA ALA A 77 1.79 -9.38 -6.82
C ALA A 77 0.97 -8.10 -7.00
N TYR A 78 0.54 -7.48 -5.88
CA TYR A 78 -0.14 -6.20 -5.92
C TYR A 78 0.78 -5.06 -6.40
N VAL A 79 2.00 -4.96 -5.86
CA VAL A 79 3.03 -4.03 -6.33
C VAL A 79 3.30 -4.20 -7.83
N ASP A 80 3.49 -5.45 -8.27
CA ASP A 80 3.80 -5.76 -9.67
C ASP A 80 2.66 -5.32 -10.60
N ARG A 81 1.41 -5.55 -10.21
CA ARG A 81 0.22 -5.08 -10.93
C ARG A 81 0.18 -3.56 -11.04
N LEU A 82 0.43 -2.85 -9.95
CA LEU A 82 0.43 -1.38 -9.93
C LEU A 82 1.53 -0.81 -10.82
N LYS A 83 2.74 -1.38 -10.76
CA LYS A 83 3.85 -0.99 -11.63
C LYS A 83 3.55 -1.24 -13.10
N GLN A 84 2.90 -2.36 -13.44
CA GLN A 84 2.43 -2.62 -14.79
C GLN A 84 1.43 -1.54 -15.24
N LYS A 85 0.42 -1.21 -14.42
CA LYS A 85 -0.54 -0.14 -14.73
C LYS A 85 0.15 1.21 -14.91
N LEU A 86 1.11 1.54 -14.05
CA LEU A 86 1.87 2.78 -14.11
C LEU A 86 2.69 2.86 -15.40
N TRP A 87 3.39 1.79 -15.75
CA TRP A 87 4.15 1.70 -17.00
C TRP A 87 3.25 1.86 -18.23
N VAL A 88 2.12 1.15 -18.27
CA VAL A 88 1.11 1.29 -19.34
C VAL A 88 0.63 2.74 -19.43
N LYS A 89 0.27 3.37 -18.31
CA LYS A 89 -0.17 4.78 -18.29
C LYS A 89 0.88 5.69 -18.91
N GLN A 90 2.15 5.52 -18.54
CA GLN A 90 3.26 6.33 -19.04
C GLN A 90 3.48 6.18 -20.56
N LEU A 91 3.33 4.96 -21.10
CA LEU A 91 3.46 4.70 -22.55
C LEU A 91 2.41 5.40 -23.41
N PHE A 92 1.22 5.64 -22.89
CA PHE A 92 0.11 6.28 -23.63
C PHE A 92 -0.01 7.78 -23.35
N THR A 93 0.84 8.34 -22.50
CA THR A 93 0.89 9.77 -22.17
C THR A 93 2.13 10.49 -22.72
N SER A 94 3.00 9.78 -23.46
CA SER A 94 4.24 10.29 -24.07
C SER A 94 4.09 10.68 -25.53
#